data_AF-A0AAW9AEX6-F1
#
_entry.id   AF-A0AAW9AEX6-F1
#
_cell.length_a   1.000
_cell.length_b   1.000
_cell.length_c   1.000
_cell.angle_alpha   90.00
_cell.angle_beta   90.00
_cell.angle_gamma   90.00
#
_symmetry.space_group_name_H-M   'P 1'
#
loop_
_entity.id
_entity.type
_entity.pdbx_description
1 polymer ?
#
loop_
_entity_poly.entity_id
_entity_poly.type
_entity_poly.pdbx_seq_one_letter_code
_entity_poly.pdbx_strand_id
1 'polypeptide(L)'
;MTDADIELQHLWLEVQAERWQNLPRFLFSYYCYKHNLVSKTNKVCWETARARLPASTSIKERKKAVVEPLVSEETVVGLLKSISKDGEMTFNVMVTTLNAFLHYVVISKEEKARLKPNMPASWYQRSNKSPLARFEQAGINLQE
;
A
#
# COMPACT_ATOMS: atom_id res chain seq x y z
N MET A 1 8.96 -19.87 8.06
CA MET A 1 8.15 -19.25 7.00
C MET A 1 6.91 -18.70 7.66
N THR A 2 6.77 -17.38 7.65
CA THR A 2 5.65 -16.62 8.22
C THR A 2 4.53 -16.47 7.19
N ASP A 3 3.33 -16.07 7.60
CA ASP A 3 2.25 -15.75 6.65
C ASP A 3 2.63 -14.60 5.70
N ALA A 4 3.44 -13.64 6.18
CA ALA A 4 3.99 -12.60 5.32
C ALA A 4 4.90 -13.18 4.24
N ASP A 5 5.71 -14.19 4.56
CA ASP A 5 6.55 -14.88 3.57
C ASP A 5 5.68 -15.61 2.53
N ILE A 6 4.58 -16.23 2.94
CA ILE A 6 3.64 -16.92 2.05
C ILE A 6 3.02 -15.93 1.05
N GLU A 7 2.49 -14.80 1.53
CA GLU A 7 1.88 -13.80 0.65
C GLU A 7 2.91 -13.14 -0.28
N LEU A 8 4.14 -12.98 0.20
CA LEU A 8 5.24 -12.51 -0.62
C LEU A 8 5.59 -13.51 -1.73
N GLN A 9 5.52 -14.82 -1.46
CA GLN A 9 5.68 -15.84 -2.50
C GLN A 9 4.52 -15.81 -3.51
N HIS A 10 3.28 -15.61 -3.07
CA HIS A 10 2.16 -15.42 -4.01
C HIS A 10 2.39 -14.21 -4.92
N LEU A 11 2.78 -13.06 -4.35
CA LEU A 11 3.15 -11.87 -5.12
C LEU A 11 4.26 -12.20 -6.13
N TRP A 12 5.31 -12.90 -5.70
CA TRP A 12 6.40 -13.28 -6.60
C TRP A 12 5.94 -14.18 -7.76
N LEU A 13 5.12 -15.18 -7.49
CA LEU A 13 4.56 -16.07 -8.53
C LEU A 13 3.72 -15.30 -9.54
N GLU A 14 2.88 -14.36 -9.09
CA GLU A 14 2.10 -13.52 -9.99
C GLU A 14 2.97 -12.57 -10.82
N VAL A 15 4.05 -12.02 -10.25
CA VAL A 15 5.03 -11.20 -10.99
C VAL A 15 5.72 -12.04 -12.07
N GLN A 16 6.22 -13.23 -11.73
CA GLN A 16 6.90 -14.13 -12.68
C GLN A 16 5.98 -14.61 -13.81
N ALA A 17 4.69 -14.78 -13.52
CA ALA A 17 3.69 -15.15 -14.52
C ALA A 17 3.10 -13.94 -15.26
N GLU A 18 3.58 -12.71 -15.00
CA GLU A 18 3.06 -11.46 -15.55
C GLU A 18 1.55 -11.24 -15.33
N ARG A 19 1.00 -11.82 -14.26
CA ARG A 19 -0.44 -11.74 -13.92
C ARG A 19 -0.73 -10.52 -13.04
N TRP A 20 -0.38 -9.34 -13.56
CA TRP A 20 -0.43 -8.06 -12.84
C TRP A 20 -1.77 -7.76 -12.16
N GLN A 21 -2.87 -8.14 -12.80
CA GLN A 21 -4.24 -7.96 -12.30
C GLN A 21 -4.54 -8.74 -11.01
N ASN A 22 -3.74 -9.75 -10.67
CA ASN A 22 -3.92 -10.55 -9.47
C ASN A 22 -3.16 -10.00 -8.26
N LEU A 23 -2.12 -9.18 -8.47
CA LEU A 23 -1.28 -8.67 -7.39
C LEU A 23 -2.08 -7.95 -6.27
N PRO A 24 -3.07 -7.08 -6.56
CA PRO A 24 -3.82 -6.38 -5.51
C PRO A 24 -4.48 -7.30 -4.48
N ARG A 25 -4.76 -8.57 -4.84
CA ARG A 25 -5.35 -9.56 -3.93
C ARG A 25 -4.46 -9.86 -2.72
N PHE A 26 -3.14 -9.70 -2.87
CA PHE A 26 -2.14 -10.09 -1.87
C PHE A 26 -1.44 -8.89 -1.22
N LEU A 27 -1.57 -7.68 -1.79
CA LEU A 27 -0.86 -6.50 -1.30
C LEU A 27 -1.27 -6.17 0.15
N PHE A 28 -2.57 -6.01 0.40
CA PHE A 28 -3.05 -5.65 1.72
C PHE A 28 -2.80 -6.76 2.76
N SER A 29 -2.94 -8.03 2.37
CA SER A 29 -2.67 -9.16 3.27
C SER A 29 -1.19 -9.25 3.63
N TYR A 30 -0.30 -9.17 2.65
CA TYR A 30 1.15 -9.10 2.86
C TYR A 30 1.52 -7.99 3.83
N TYR A 31 1.03 -6.77 3.59
CA TYR A 31 1.29 -5.63 4.47
C TYR A 31 0.78 -5.89 5.90
N CYS A 32 -0.43 -6.41 6.05
CA CYS A 32 -1.00 -6.69 7.36
C CYS A 32 -0.19 -7.74 8.13
N TYR A 33 0.20 -8.84 7.50
CA TYR A 33 1.03 -9.85 8.15
C TYR A 33 2.40 -9.31 8.54
N LYS A 34 3.05 -8.59 7.63
CA LYS A 34 4.37 -8.00 7.87
C LYS A 34 4.39 -7.02 9.05
N HIS A 35 3.33 -6.23 9.20
CA HIS A 35 3.20 -5.22 10.25
C HIS A 35 2.40 -5.70 11.48
N ASN A 36 2.12 -7.01 11.57
CA ASN A 36 1.34 -7.61 12.64
C ASN A 36 -0.03 -6.93 12.86
N LEU A 37 -0.70 -6.52 11.78
CA LEU A 37 -2.03 -5.91 11.74
C LEU A 37 -3.12 -6.98 11.54
N VAL A 38 -3.03 -8.06 12.31
CA VAL A 38 -3.90 -9.23 12.23
C VAL A 38 -4.80 -9.34 13.46
N SER A 39 -5.91 -10.05 13.32
CA SER A 39 -6.79 -10.37 14.45
C SER A 39 -6.09 -11.28 15.48
N LYS A 40 -6.75 -11.49 16.63
CA LYS A 40 -6.31 -12.48 17.63
C LYS A 40 -6.20 -13.91 17.08
N THR A 41 -6.89 -14.20 15.98
CA THR A 41 -6.86 -15.50 15.29
C THR A 41 -5.90 -15.50 14.09
N ASN A 42 -4.98 -14.52 14.03
CA ASN A 42 -3.98 -14.37 12.97
C ASN A 42 -4.57 -14.25 11.55
N LYS A 43 -5.76 -13.65 11.44
CA LYS A 43 -6.39 -13.34 10.15
C LYS A 43 -6.24 -11.87 9.82
N VAL A 44 -6.02 -11.54 8.55
CA VAL A 44 -6.06 -10.16 8.06
C VAL A 44 -7.41 -9.53 8.42
N CYS A 45 -7.37 -8.39 9.09
CA CYS A 45 -8.56 -7.77 9.69
C CYS A 45 -8.50 -6.26 9.49
N TRP A 46 -9.43 -5.74 8.68
CA TRP A 46 -9.51 -4.32 8.35
C TRP A 46 -9.83 -3.48 9.60
N GLU A 47 -10.56 -4.00 10.58
CA GLU A 47 -10.78 -3.29 11.84
C GLU A 47 -9.48 -3.12 12.63
N THR A 48 -8.64 -4.16 12.67
CA THR A 48 -7.35 -4.11 13.37
C THR A 48 -6.40 -3.14 12.68
N ALA A 49 -6.29 -3.21 11.36
CA ALA A 49 -5.51 -2.26 10.57
C ALA A 49 -5.97 -0.82 10.85
N ARG A 50 -7.28 -0.56 10.76
CA ARG A 50 -7.85 0.77 11.03
C ARG A 50 -7.60 1.29 12.45
N ALA A 51 -7.58 0.39 13.43
CA ALA A 51 -7.31 0.77 14.82
C ALA A 51 -5.84 1.16 15.06
N ARG A 52 -4.90 0.57 14.31
CA ARG A 52 -3.45 0.65 14.62
C ARG A 52 -2.62 1.45 13.62
N LEU A 53 -3.09 1.60 12.39
CA LEU A 53 -2.39 2.37 11.36
C LEU A 53 -2.28 3.86 11.72
N PRO A 54 -1.26 4.58 11.19
CA PRO A 54 -1.22 6.03 11.25
C PRO A 54 -2.51 6.62 10.67
N ALA A 55 -3.05 7.64 11.31
CA ALA A 55 -4.32 8.25 10.93
C ALA A 55 -4.14 9.72 10.56
N SER A 56 -5.03 10.28 9.74
CA SER A 56 -5.10 11.72 9.54
C SER A 56 -5.35 12.44 10.87
N THR A 57 -4.77 13.63 11.03
CA THR A 57 -5.00 14.50 12.20
C THR A 57 -6.47 14.92 12.34
N SER A 58 -7.27 14.81 11.27
CA SER A 58 -8.71 15.09 11.31
C SER A 58 -9.55 13.97 11.95
N ILE A 59 -8.98 12.77 12.12
CA ILE A 59 -9.70 11.61 12.65
C ILE A 59 -9.95 11.76 14.15
N LYS A 60 -11.22 11.95 14.51
CA LYS A 60 -11.71 11.89 15.90
C LYS A 60 -12.21 10.50 16.30
N GLU A 61 -12.87 9.80 15.37
CA GLU A 61 -13.44 8.47 15.59
C GLU A 61 -12.99 7.50 14.49
N ARG A 62 -12.13 6.54 14.83
CA ARG A 62 -11.61 5.55 13.86
C ARG A 62 -12.69 4.59 13.33
N LYS A 63 -13.82 4.40 14.03
CA LYS A 63 -14.88 3.45 13.63
C LYS A 63 -15.58 3.81 12.33
N LYS A 64 -15.55 5.07 11.90
CA LYS A 64 -16.13 5.54 10.63
C LYS A 64 -15.08 5.83 9.56
N ALA A 65 -13.80 5.79 9.93
CA ALA A 65 -12.68 6.00 9.05
C ALA A 65 -12.47 4.82 8.09
N VAL A 66 -11.68 5.06 7.06
CA VAL A 66 -11.35 4.10 6.01
C VAL A 66 -9.84 3.91 5.95
N VAL A 67 -9.40 2.69 5.64
CA VAL A 67 -8.01 2.39 5.33
C VAL A 67 -7.77 2.75 3.87
N GLU A 68 -6.70 3.48 3.60
CA GLU A 68 -6.34 3.96 2.27
C GLU A 68 -4.83 3.78 2.05
N PRO A 69 -4.39 3.26 0.89
CA PRO A 69 -2.97 3.17 0.59
C PRO A 69 -2.35 4.56 0.34
N LEU A 70 -1.11 4.79 0.76
CA LEU A 70 -0.40 6.04 0.50
C LEU A 70 -0.15 6.25 -1.00
N VAL A 71 0.50 5.27 -1.61
CA VAL A 71 0.61 5.12 -3.06
C VAL A 71 -0.47 4.15 -3.52
N SER A 72 -1.27 4.50 -4.53
CA SER A 72 -2.35 3.61 -4.99
C SER A 72 -1.81 2.24 -5.38
N GLU A 73 -2.56 1.17 -5.05
CA GLU A 73 -2.14 -0.20 -5.35
C GLU A 73 -1.89 -0.40 -6.85
N GLU A 74 -2.70 0.23 -7.70
CA GLU A 74 -2.49 0.25 -9.16
C GLU A 74 -1.14 0.88 -9.55
N THR A 75 -0.71 1.94 -8.85
CA THR A 75 0.60 2.56 -9.09
C THR A 75 1.73 1.64 -8.62
N VAL A 76 1.58 0.96 -7.47
CA VAL A 76 2.56 -0.03 -6.99
C VAL A 76 2.70 -1.17 -8.01
N VAL A 77 1.58 -1.69 -8.52
CA VAL A 77 1.59 -2.69 -9.60
C VAL A 77 2.26 -2.16 -10.86
N GLY A 78 1.98 -0.91 -11.26
CA GLY A 78 2.62 -0.26 -12.40
C GLY A 78 4.14 -0.12 -12.25
N LEU A 79 4.64 0.18 -11.04
CA LEU A 79 6.07 0.23 -10.75
C LEU A 79 6.71 -1.15 -10.91
N LEU A 80 6.14 -2.19 -10.30
CA LEU A 80 6.64 -3.56 -10.42
C LEU A 80 6.64 -4.03 -11.89
N LYS A 81 5.58 -3.70 -12.63
CA LYS A 81 5.47 -4.01 -14.06
C LYS A 81 6.55 -3.31 -14.89
N SER A 82 6.86 -2.04 -14.61
CA SER A 82 7.94 -1.32 -15.31
C SER A 82 9.29 -1.97 -15.06
N ILE A 83 9.64 -2.23 -13.80
CA ILE A 83 10.90 -2.88 -13.43
C ILE A 83 11.05 -4.25 -14.11
N SER A 84 9.97 -5.03 -14.18
CA SER A 84 9.96 -6.32 -14.87
C SER A 84 10.16 -6.18 -16.38
N LYS A 85 9.53 -5.18 -17.01
CA LYS A 85 9.72 -4.89 -18.43
C LYS A 85 11.15 -4.47 -18.75
N ASP A 86 11.80 -3.77 -17.83
CA ASP A 86 13.18 -3.31 -17.95
C ASP A 86 14.20 -4.44 -17.68
N GLY A 87 13.74 -5.65 -17.30
CA GLY A 87 14.58 -6.81 -17.05
C GLY A 87 15.32 -6.79 -15.70
N GLU A 88 14.97 -5.86 -14.82
CA GLU A 88 15.65 -5.64 -13.53
C GLU A 88 14.95 -6.35 -12.36
N MET A 89 13.83 -7.03 -12.63
CA MET A 89 13.02 -7.64 -11.58
C MET A 89 13.73 -8.84 -10.95
N THR A 90 13.99 -8.72 -9.65
CA THR A 90 14.41 -9.82 -8.78
C THR A 90 13.52 -9.84 -7.54
N PHE A 91 13.55 -10.96 -6.80
CA PHE A 91 12.79 -11.06 -5.55
C PHE A 91 13.13 -9.93 -4.57
N ASN A 92 14.42 -9.59 -4.44
CA ASN A 92 14.87 -8.52 -3.55
C ASN A 92 14.42 -7.12 -4.03
N VAL A 93 14.42 -6.88 -5.34
CA VAL A 93 13.91 -5.63 -5.92
C VAL A 93 12.40 -5.50 -5.69
N MET A 94 11.64 -6.58 -5.86
CA MET A 94 10.20 -6.60 -5.53
C MET A 94 9.98 -6.25 -4.05
N VAL A 95 10.67 -6.93 -3.13
CA VAL A 95 10.58 -6.66 -1.69
C VAL A 95 10.91 -5.21 -1.37
N THR A 96 12.02 -4.69 -1.90
CA THR A 96 12.45 -3.31 -1.65
C THR A 96 11.42 -2.30 -2.18
N THR A 97 10.84 -2.57 -3.36
CA THR A 97 9.79 -1.73 -3.95
C THR A 97 8.52 -1.73 -3.10
N LEU A 98 8.06 -2.90 -2.66
CA LEU A 98 6.90 -3.02 -1.77
C LEU A 98 7.17 -2.31 -0.44
N ASN A 99 8.36 -2.46 0.14
CA ASN A 99 8.73 -1.80 1.39
C ASN A 99 8.73 -0.27 1.31
N ALA A 100 9.00 0.29 0.14
CA ALA A 100 9.08 1.73 -0.08
C ALA A 100 7.71 2.37 -0.39
N PHE A 101 6.81 1.64 -1.06
CA PHE A 101 5.60 2.22 -1.62
C PHE A 101 4.29 1.61 -1.10
N LEU A 102 4.33 0.40 -0.57
CA LEU A 102 3.15 -0.26 -0.03
C LEU A 102 2.96 0.11 1.43
N HIS A 103 2.32 1.25 1.67
CA HIS A 103 1.96 1.74 3.00
C HIS A 103 0.49 2.10 3.03
N TYR A 104 -0.14 1.95 4.20
CA TYR A 104 -1.54 2.25 4.40
C TYR A 104 -1.73 3.18 5.58
N VAL A 105 -2.76 4.02 5.51
CA VAL A 105 -3.13 4.99 6.53
C VAL A 105 -4.64 5.00 6.73
N VAL A 106 -5.09 5.71 7.76
CA VAL A 106 -6.50 5.84 8.11
C VAL A 106 -6.96 7.26 7.88
N ILE A 107 -7.93 7.45 7.00
CA ILE A 107 -8.50 8.76 6.67
C ILE A 107 -10.01 8.77 6.81
N SER A 108 -10.59 9.96 6.84
CA SER A 108 -12.04 10.14 6.87
C SER A 108 -12.64 9.80 5.50
N LYS A 109 -13.95 9.55 5.45
CA LYS A 109 -14.64 9.32 4.16
C LYS A 109 -14.63 10.58 3.30
N GLU A 110 -14.72 11.74 3.93
CA GLU A 110 -14.66 13.06 3.29
C GLU A 110 -13.27 13.33 2.71
N GLU A 111 -12.21 12.94 3.43
CA GLU A 111 -10.83 12.97 2.92
C GLU A 111 -10.66 12.05 1.71
N LYS A 112 -11.16 10.81 1.81
CA LYS A 112 -11.12 9.85 0.69
C LYS A 112 -11.83 10.38 -0.55
N ALA A 113 -12.96 11.07 -0.40
CA ALA A 113 -13.69 11.67 -1.51
C ALA A 113 -12.91 12.81 -2.21
N ARG A 114 -12.02 13.51 -1.49
CA ARG A 114 -11.15 14.55 -2.09
C ARG A 114 -9.91 13.96 -2.76
N LEU A 115 -9.48 12.79 -2.30
CA LEU A 115 -8.27 12.13 -2.78
C LEU A 115 -8.46 11.65 -4.22
N LYS A 116 -7.52 12.00 -5.09
CA LYS A 116 -7.50 11.45 -6.46
C LYS A 116 -7.11 9.97 -6.42
N PRO A 117 -7.59 9.13 -7.35
CA PRO A 117 -7.23 7.70 -7.36
C PRO A 117 -5.75 7.46 -7.70
N ASN A 118 -5.17 8.31 -8.56
CA ASN A 118 -3.79 8.18 -9.04
C ASN A 118 -2.84 9.11 -8.29
N MET A 119 -1.55 8.80 -8.39
CA MET A 119 -0.50 9.70 -7.92
C MET A 119 -0.47 10.99 -8.77
N PRO A 120 0.00 12.12 -8.21
CA PRO A 120 0.15 13.35 -8.96
C PRO A 120 1.08 13.17 -10.17
N ALA A 121 0.84 13.87 -11.28
CA ALA A 121 1.67 13.72 -12.49
C ALA A 121 3.16 13.98 -12.24
N SER A 122 3.48 14.97 -11.38
CA SER A 122 4.85 15.28 -10.96
C SER A 122 5.53 14.15 -10.21
N TRP A 123 4.79 13.23 -9.61
CA TRP A 123 5.34 12.09 -8.87
C TRP A 123 6.06 11.10 -9.80
N TYR A 124 5.52 10.85 -10.99
CA TYR A 124 6.13 9.93 -11.96
C TYR A 124 7.47 10.44 -12.50
N GLN A 125 7.63 11.77 -12.60
CA GLN A 125 8.82 12.43 -13.15
C GLN A 125 9.97 12.57 -12.14
N ARG A 126 9.69 12.44 -10.83
CA ARG A 126 10.70 12.62 -9.79
C ARG A 126 11.52 11.35 -9.57
N SER A 127 12.80 11.53 -9.28
CA SER A 127 13.70 10.48 -8.80
C SER A 127 13.33 10.07 -7.37
N ASN A 128 13.14 11.06 -6.48
CA ASN A 128 12.67 10.83 -5.12
C ASN A 128 11.13 10.85 -5.06
N LYS A 129 10.53 9.67 -5.13
CA LYS A 129 9.08 9.46 -5.13
C LYS A 129 8.56 9.39 -3.69
N SER A 130 8.03 10.51 -3.17
CA SER A 130 7.40 10.54 -1.84
C SER A 130 6.09 9.75 -1.82
N PRO A 131 5.89 8.76 -0.92
CA PRO A 131 4.61 8.07 -0.76
C PRO A 131 3.46 9.00 -0.36
N LEU A 132 3.76 10.15 0.27
CA LEU A 132 2.77 11.08 0.79
C LEU A 132 2.23 12.07 -0.26
N ALA A 133 2.80 12.12 -1.47
CA ALA A 133 2.52 13.19 -2.44
C ALA A 133 1.02 13.38 -2.75
N ARG A 134 0.24 12.29 -2.78
CA ARG A 134 -1.21 12.32 -3.03
C ARG A 134 -1.98 12.96 -1.87
N PHE A 135 -1.51 12.75 -0.64
CA PHE A 135 -2.10 13.28 0.58
C PHE A 135 -1.69 14.74 0.80
N GLU A 136 -0.42 15.07 0.55
CA GLU A 136 0.09 16.45 0.54
C GLU A 136 -0.70 17.34 -0.42
N GLN A 137 -0.93 16.87 -1.66
CA GLN A 137 -1.73 17.63 -2.64
C GLN A 137 -3.18 17.83 -2.20
N ALA A 138 -3.73 16.89 -1.42
CA ALA A 138 -5.10 16.96 -0.90
C ALA A 138 -5.20 17.71 0.45
N GLY A 139 -4.08 18.21 1.00
CA GLY A 139 -4.03 18.88 2.29
C GLY A 139 -4.35 17.96 3.47
N ILE A 140 -4.04 16.67 3.37
CA ILE A 140 -4.26 15.67 4.43
C ILE A 140 -2.95 15.45 5.18
N ASN A 141 -2.95 15.76 6.48
CA ASN A 141 -1.80 15.58 7.37
C ASN A 141 -2.01 14.34 8.22
N LEU A 142 -0.97 13.53 8.39
CA LEU A 142 -1.00 12.34 9.24
C LEU A 142 -0.51 12.67 10.65
N GLN A 143 -1.01 11.94 11.64
CA GLN A 143 -0.52 11.93 13.01
C GLN A 143 0.88 11.30 13.03
N GLU A 144 1.80 11.91 13.78
CA GLU A 144 3.15 11.38 14.06
C GLU A 144 3.09 10.10 14.92
#